data_AF-A0A3B0F1E2-F1
#
_entry.id   AF-A0A3B0F1E2-F1
#
_cell.length_a   1.000
_cell.length_b   1.000
_cell.length_c   1.000
_cell.angle_alpha   90.00
_cell.angle_beta   90.00
_cell.angle_gamma   90.00
#
_symmetry.space_group_name_H-M   'P 1'
#
loop_
_entity.id
_entity.type
_entity.pdbx_description
1 polymer ?
#
loop_
_entity_poly.entity_id
_entity_poly.type
_entity_poly.pdbx_seq_one_letter_code
_entity_poly.pdbx_strand_id
1 'polypeptide(L)'
;ADDATGQLQAVWKVKEQLRILLRTNSLADAADAKEELRTLVEAAGRPETNKLYRTICRWWNEIEVLIVTGATTGKVEANNTGIKHIKRTARGYRNPANYQSIILMRSAVRTAA
;
A
#
# COMPACT_ATOMS: atom_id res chain seq x y z
N ALA A 1 -22.58 -23.32 -8.31
CA ALA A 1 -21.80 -22.73 -7.21
C ALA A 1 -20.76 -21.82 -7.85
N ASP A 2 -20.75 -20.53 -7.49
CA ASP A 2 -19.99 -19.49 -8.21
C ASP A 2 -18.46 -19.63 -8.06
N ASP A 3 -17.97 -20.43 -7.11
CA ASP A 3 -16.56 -20.84 -7.00
C ASP A 3 -16.46 -22.35 -6.73
N ALA A 4 -16.67 -23.15 -7.78
CA ALA A 4 -16.60 -24.62 -7.69
C ALA A 4 -15.24 -25.16 -7.24
N THR A 5 -14.18 -24.34 -7.33
CA THR A 5 -12.81 -24.72 -6.98
C THR A 5 -12.37 -24.24 -5.60
N GLY A 6 -13.13 -23.35 -4.96
CA GLY A 6 -12.74 -22.68 -3.70
C GLY A 6 -11.54 -21.73 -3.83
N GLN A 7 -11.01 -21.54 -5.04
CA GLN A 7 -9.78 -20.79 -5.27
C GLN A 7 -9.98 -19.29 -5.04
N LEU A 8 -11.13 -18.76 -5.44
CA LEU A 8 -11.45 -17.36 -5.22
C LEU A 8 -11.60 -17.09 -3.72
N GLN A 9 -12.28 -17.98 -3.01
CA GLN A 9 -12.42 -17.88 -1.57
C GLN A 9 -11.06 -17.95 -0.85
N ALA A 10 -10.19 -18.87 -1.25
CA ALA A 10 -8.85 -19.01 -0.66
C ALA A 10 -7.99 -17.75 -0.85
N VAL A 11 -7.94 -17.21 -2.07
CA VAL A 11 -7.20 -15.97 -2.37
C VAL A 11 -7.81 -14.78 -1.63
N TRP A 12 -9.14 -14.70 -1.55
CA TRP A 12 -9.83 -13.65 -0.81
C TRP A 12 -9.48 -13.67 0.67
N LYS A 13 -9.41 -14.84 1.31
CA LYS A 13 -9.00 -14.99 2.71
C LYS A 13 -7.58 -14.47 2.95
N VAL A 14 -6.62 -14.84 2.10
CA VAL A 14 -5.24 -14.32 2.17
C VAL A 14 -5.22 -12.80 2.09
N LYS A 15 -5.97 -12.23 1.13
CA LYS A 15 -6.05 -10.78 0.96
C LYS A 15 -6.69 -10.09 2.16
N GLU A 16 -7.72 -10.66 2.76
CA GLU A 16 -8.38 -10.04 3.91
C GLU A 16 -7.59 -10.18 5.20
N GLN A 17 -6.86 -11.30 5.37
CA GLN A 17 -5.94 -11.45 6.48
C GLN A 17 -4.78 -10.45 6.40
N LEU A 18 -4.24 -10.19 5.20
CA LEU A 18 -3.26 -9.12 5.03
C LEU A 18 -3.82 -7.75 5.44
N ARG A 19 -5.09 -7.48 5.15
CA ARG A 19 -5.75 -6.24 5.57
C ARG A 19 -5.87 -6.15 7.10
N ILE A 20 -6.19 -7.26 7.77
CA ILE A 20 -6.24 -7.34 9.23
C ILE A 20 -4.86 -7.06 9.82
N LEU A 21 -3.83 -7.76 9.33
CA LEU A 21 -2.44 -7.59 9.75
C LEU A 21 -2.00 -6.13 9.70
N LEU A 22 -2.22 -5.46 8.55
CA LEU A 22 -1.81 -4.06 8.35
C LEU A 22 -2.61 -3.03 9.16
N ARG A 23 -3.67 -3.45 9.86
CA ARG A 23 -4.52 -2.61 10.72
C ARG A 23 -4.36 -2.92 12.22
N THR A 24 -3.45 -3.82 12.57
CA THR A 24 -3.10 -4.10 13.96
C THR A 24 -2.50 -2.86 14.61
N ASN A 25 -2.64 -2.76 15.94
CA ASN A 25 -2.14 -1.63 16.73
C ASN A 25 -1.01 -2.03 17.69
N SER A 26 -0.53 -3.28 17.60
CA SER A 26 0.55 -3.80 18.41
C SER A 26 1.37 -4.83 17.63
N LEU A 27 2.65 -4.98 17.98
CA LEU A 27 3.52 -5.98 17.36
C LEU A 27 3.14 -7.42 17.73
N ALA A 28 2.51 -7.61 18.90
CA ALA A 28 2.03 -8.92 19.32
C ALA A 28 0.87 -9.37 18.41
N ASP A 29 -0.16 -8.53 18.24
CA ASP A 29 -1.28 -8.84 17.36
C ASP A 29 -0.82 -8.99 15.90
N ALA A 30 0.18 -8.22 15.48
CA ALA A 30 0.77 -8.30 14.15
C ALA A 30 1.47 -9.64 13.90
N ALA A 31 2.18 -10.17 14.91
CA ALA A 31 2.83 -11.48 14.83
C ALA A 31 1.80 -12.59 14.70
N ASP A 32 0.74 -12.57 15.51
CA ASP A 32 -0.36 -13.53 15.43
C ASP A 32 -1.07 -13.46 14.07
N ALA A 33 -1.36 -12.25 13.59
CA ALA A 33 -1.98 -12.05 12.29
C ALA A 33 -1.10 -12.52 11.12
N LYS A 34 0.23 -12.38 11.23
CA LYS A 34 1.21 -12.87 10.25
C LYS A 34 1.27 -14.40 10.22
N GLU A 35 1.13 -15.05 11.37
CA GLU A 35 1.09 -16.52 11.44
C GLU A 35 -0.21 -17.09 10.85
N GLU A 36 -1.34 -16.46 11.13
CA GLU A 36 -2.59 -16.79 10.45
C GLU A 36 -2.50 -16.56 8.94
N LEU A 37 -1.84 -15.47 8.52
CA LEU A 37 -1.59 -15.21 7.09
C LEU A 37 -0.73 -16.31 6.45
N ARG A 38 0.32 -16.78 7.14
CA ARG A 38 1.15 -17.90 6.66
C ARG A 38 0.30 -19.14 6.44
N THR A 39 -0.52 -19.49 7.43
CA THR A 39 -1.42 -20.65 7.37
C THR A 39 -2.38 -20.56 6.20
N LEU A 40 -2.98 -19.38 5.95
CA LEU A 40 -3.88 -19.16 4.81
C LEU A 40 -3.16 -19.22 3.45
N VAL A 41 -1.91 -18.74 3.38
CA VAL A 41 -1.10 -18.79 2.16
C VAL A 41 -0.73 -20.24 1.81
N GLU A 42 -0.33 -21.03 2.81
CA GLU A 42 -0.05 -22.45 2.67
C GLU A 42 -1.31 -23.21 2.21
N ALA A 43 -2.46 -22.94 2.85
CA ALA A 43 -3.74 -23.55 2.48
C ALA A 43 -4.20 -23.15 1.07
N ALA A 44 -3.93 -21.92 0.62
CA ALA A 44 -4.25 -21.49 -0.73
C ALA A 44 -3.40 -22.21 -1.80
N GLY A 45 -2.16 -22.59 -1.47
CA GLY A 45 -1.30 -23.41 -2.33
C GLY A 45 -0.96 -22.77 -3.69
N ARG A 46 -1.05 -21.45 -3.82
CA ARG A 46 -0.85 -20.75 -5.09
C ARG A 46 0.50 -20.04 -5.18
N PRO A 47 1.15 -20.01 -6.36
CA PRO A 47 2.41 -19.30 -6.53
C PRO A 47 2.26 -17.79 -6.28
N GLU A 48 1.10 -17.20 -6.59
CA GLU A 48 0.84 -15.77 -6.38
C GLU A 48 0.76 -15.41 -4.88
N THR A 49 0.07 -16.22 -4.08
CA THR A 49 -0.04 -16.00 -2.62
C THR A 49 1.31 -16.24 -1.93
N ASN A 50 2.07 -17.24 -2.37
CA ASN A 50 3.43 -17.48 -1.89
C ASN A 50 4.37 -16.31 -2.21
N LYS A 51 4.28 -15.74 -3.41
CA LYS A 51 5.06 -14.56 -3.81
C LYS A 51 4.67 -13.33 -2.99
N LEU A 52 3.39 -13.14 -2.71
CA LEU A 52 2.89 -12.08 -1.83
C LEU A 52 3.47 -12.24 -0.42
N TYR A 53 3.38 -13.43 0.17
CA TYR A 53 3.91 -13.70 1.52
C TYR A 53 5.42 -13.48 1.59
N ARG A 54 6.19 -13.94 0.60
CA ARG A 54 7.62 -13.64 0.50
C ARG A 54 7.92 -12.15 0.46
N THR A 55 7.08 -11.36 -0.21
CA THR A 55 7.21 -9.91 -0.24
C THR A 55 6.98 -9.33 1.15
N ILE A 56 5.93 -9.76 1.84
CA ILE A 56 5.63 -9.32 3.22
C ILE A 56 6.79 -9.64 4.16
N CYS A 57 7.33 -10.87 4.11
CA CYS A 57 8.47 -11.25 4.95
C CYS A 57 9.73 -10.44 4.63
N ARG A 58 9.96 -10.09 3.35
CA ARG A 58 11.10 -9.26 2.95
C ARG A 58 11.02 -7.84 3.51
N TRP A 59 9.82 -7.28 3.60
CA TRP A 59 9.55 -5.91 4.06
C TRP A 59 9.06 -5.85 5.51
N TRP A 60 9.37 -6.88 6.30
CA TRP A 60 8.78 -7.02 7.63
C TRP A 60 9.18 -5.86 8.56
N ASN A 61 10.45 -5.44 8.55
CA ASN A 61 10.93 -4.34 9.37
C ASN A 61 10.16 -3.03 9.09
N GLU A 62 9.87 -2.73 7.82
CA GLU A 62 9.11 -1.55 7.44
C GLU A 62 7.63 -1.66 7.85
N ILE A 63 7.06 -2.86 7.81
CA ILE A 63 5.69 -3.12 8.28
C ILE A 63 5.61 -2.95 9.81
N GLU A 64 6.61 -3.39 10.57
CA GLU A 64 6.67 -3.15 12.01
C GLU A 64 6.72 -1.65 12.32
N VAL A 65 7.54 -0.88 11.58
CA VAL A 65 7.57 0.58 11.69
C VAL A 65 6.20 1.19 11.40
N LEU A 66 5.53 0.74 10.34
CA LEU A 66 4.17 1.17 10.01
C LEU A 66 3.20 0.93 11.18
N ILE A 67 3.23 -0.24 11.79
CA ILE A 67 2.30 -0.64 12.86
C ILE A 67 2.56 0.18 14.14
N VAL A 68 3.82 0.38 14.50
CA VAL A 68 4.20 1.11 15.73
C VAL A 68 3.98 2.62 15.58
N THR A 69 4.31 3.18 14.41
CA THR A 69 4.36 4.64 14.24
C THR A 69 3.16 5.20 13.47
N GLY A 70 2.44 4.38 12.73
CA GLY A 70 1.46 4.81 11.73
C GLY A 70 2.08 5.58 10.56
N ALA A 71 3.41 5.68 10.47
CA ALA A 71 4.07 6.45 9.44
C ALA A 71 3.91 5.78 8.09
N THR A 72 3.32 6.50 7.14
CA THR A 72 3.15 6.04 5.76
C THR A 72 3.72 7.05 4.78
N THR A 73 4.27 6.55 3.67
CA THR A 73 4.63 7.39 2.52
C THR A 73 3.38 7.91 1.78
N GLY A 74 2.16 7.61 2.26
CA GLY A 74 0.91 7.98 1.59
C GLY A 74 0.76 9.48 1.34
N LYS A 75 1.17 10.33 2.30
CA LYS A 75 1.18 11.79 2.13
C LYS A 75 2.14 12.22 1.01
N VAL A 76 3.32 11.62 0.98
CA VAL A 76 4.35 11.88 -0.05
C VAL A 76 3.87 11.40 -1.42
N GLU A 77 3.27 10.21 -1.51
CA GLU A 77 2.74 9.65 -2.76
C GLU A 77 1.55 10.45 -3.30
N ALA A 78 0.68 10.96 -2.43
CA ALA A 78 -0.40 11.86 -2.83
C ALA A 78 0.15 13.15 -3.46
N ASN A 79 1.21 13.72 -2.88
CA ASN A 79 1.89 14.89 -3.43
C ASN A 79 2.56 14.56 -4.77
N ASN A 80 3.32 13.46 -4.84
CA ASN A 80 3.96 12.98 -6.06
C ASN A 80 2.95 12.75 -7.20
N THR A 81 1.79 12.20 -6.88
CA THR A 81 0.70 12.00 -7.83
C THR A 81 0.17 13.34 -8.36
N GLY A 82 -0.08 14.31 -7.48
CA GLY A 82 -0.45 15.67 -7.86
C GLY A 82 0.56 16.33 -8.80
N ILE A 83 1.85 16.23 -8.47
CA ILE A 83 2.96 16.75 -9.30
C ILE A 83 3.00 16.05 -10.67
N LYS A 84 2.82 14.73 -10.72
CA LYS A 84 2.76 13.96 -11.97
C LYS A 84 1.58 14.39 -12.85
N HIS A 85 0.42 14.72 -12.26
CA HIS A 85 -0.71 15.27 -13.02
C HIS A 85 -0.37 16.64 -13.60
N ILE A 86 0.20 17.55 -12.79
CA ILE A 86 0.64 18.87 -13.27
C ILE A 86 1.65 18.72 -14.41
N LYS A 87 2.59 17.78 -14.31
CA LYS A 87 3.57 17.50 -15.37
C LYS A 87 2.91 17.08 -16.69
N ARG A 88 1.84 16.27 -16.62
CA ARG A 88 1.09 15.85 -17.81
C ARG A 88 0.34 17.02 -18.47
N THR A 89 -0.26 17.90 -17.69
CA THR A 89 -1.01 19.07 -18.20
C THR A 89 -0.11 20.22 -18.62
N ALA A 90 1.06 20.38 -18.00
CA ALA A 90 2.05 21.41 -18.33
C ALA A 90 2.96 21.04 -19.51
N ARG A 91 2.64 19.97 -20.25
CA ARG A 91 3.38 19.56 -21.45
C ARG A 91 3.31 20.70 -22.48
N GLY A 92 4.46 21.33 -22.78
CA GLY A 92 4.56 22.50 -23.66
C GLY A 92 5.04 23.77 -22.96
N TYR A 93 5.18 23.76 -21.63
CA TYR A 93 5.78 24.87 -20.90
C TYR A 93 7.25 25.01 -21.31
N ARG A 94 7.63 26.21 -21.77
CA ARG A 94 9.00 26.53 -22.18
C ARG A 94 9.87 27.04 -21.01
N ASN A 95 9.23 27.52 -19.94
CA ASN A 95 9.90 28.03 -18.75
C ASN A 95 9.69 27.08 -17.55
N PRO A 96 10.76 26.48 -16.99
CA PRO A 96 10.65 25.59 -15.82
C PRO A 96 10.17 26.31 -14.56
N ALA A 97 10.36 27.63 -14.44
CA ALA A 97 9.86 28.40 -13.30
C ALA A 97 8.32 28.39 -13.22
N ASN A 98 7.64 28.45 -14.37
CA ASN A 98 6.17 28.38 -14.43
C ASN A 98 5.65 27.03 -13.94
N TYR A 99 6.38 25.95 -14.23
CA TYR A 99 6.06 24.62 -13.72
C TYR A 99 6.20 24.54 -12.19
N GLN A 100 7.29 25.10 -11.64
CA GLN A 100 7.51 25.16 -10.20
C GLN A 100 6.45 26.00 -9.49
N SER A 101 6.08 27.17 -10.02
CA SER A 101 5.05 28.02 -9.44
C SER A 101 3.69 27.32 -9.34
N ILE A 102 3.28 26.57 -10.35
CA ILE A 102 2.01 25.82 -10.30
C ILE A 102 2.04 24.70 -9.26
N ILE A 103 3.17 24.00 -9.11
CA ILE A 103 3.33 22.99 -8.05
C ILE A 103 3.17 23.65 -6.68
N LEU A 104 3.94 24.71 -6.42
CA LEU A 104 3.94 25.42 -5.14
C LEU A 104 2.55 25.98 -4.81
N MET A 105 1.88 26.58 -5.79
CA MET A 105 0.51 27.10 -5.63
C MET A 105 -0.47 25.99 -5.25
N ARG A 106 -0.46 24.85 -5.94
CA ARG A 106 -1.33 23.70 -5.61
C ARG A 106 -1.02 23.10 -4.24
N SER A 107 0.25 23.04 -3.86
CA SER A 107 0.67 22.57 -2.53
C SER A 107 0.21 23.52 -1.42
N ALA A 108 0.27 24.83 -1.63
CA ALA A 108 -0.19 25.83 -0.68
C ALA A 108 -1.71 25.77 -0.47
N VAL A 109 -2.50 25.70 -1.56
CA VAL A 109 -3.96 25.57 -1.50
C VAL A 109 -4.38 24.32 -0.73
N ARG A 110 -3.69 23.20 -0.93
CA ARG A 110 -4.00 21.94 -0.23
C ARG A 110 -3.61 21.94 1.26
N THR A 111 -2.72 22.84 1.68
CA THR A 111 -2.31 22.96 3.09
C THR A 111 -3.26 23.88 3.87
N ALA A 112 -3.94 24.80 3.18
CA ALA A 112 -4.87 25.77 3.76
C ALA A 112 -6.33 25.28 3.84
N ALA A 113 -6.66 24.15 3.21
CA ALA A 113 -7.98 23.51 3.19
C ALA A 113 -7.99 22.29 4.12
#